data_AF-A0A1F6V892-F1
#
_entry.id   AF-A0A1F6V892-F1
#
_cell.length_a   1.000
_cell.length_b   1.000
_cell.length_c   1.000
_cell.angle_alpha   90.00
_cell.angle_beta   90.00
_cell.angle_gamma   90.00
#
_symmetry.space_group_name_H-M   'P 1'
#
loop_
_entity.id
_entity.type
_entity.pdbx_description
1 polymer ?
#
loop_
_entity_poly.entity_id
_entity_poly.type
_entity_poly.pdbx_seq_one_letter_code
_entity_poly.pdbx_strand_id
1 'polypeptide(L)'
;MTFIELLRQLEAQLGYHQLPLNPAASTIKNIFESSPLHHDFIKRLAQSIYTGNRCLRLTDDVERAPTFDALAPLRVEALRHARTDVDLVRAIEELGVALNTIFGASDAPPLEQPATEPGQVIDITPFRRRRRLRFSA
;
A
#
# COMPACT_ATOMS: atom_id res chain seq x y z
N MET A 1 13.98 -8.56 -4.71
CA MET A 1 12.94 -7.67 -5.27
C MET A 1 13.66 -6.39 -5.60
N THR A 2 13.56 -5.93 -6.84
CA THR A 2 14.30 -4.75 -7.31
C THR A 2 13.58 -3.44 -6.95
N PHE A 3 14.30 -2.33 -6.99
CA PHE A 3 13.73 -1.00 -6.75
C PHE A 3 12.55 -0.69 -7.68
N ILE A 4 12.68 -0.98 -8.98
CA ILE A 4 11.59 -0.75 -9.95
C ILE A 4 10.39 -1.67 -9.72
N GLU A 5 10.62 -2.92 -9.30
CA GLU A 5 9.54 -3.84 -8.93
C GLU A 5 8.78 -3.35 -7.71
N LEU A 6 9.49 -2.87 -6.68
CA LEU A 6 8.86 -2.26 -5.50
C LEU A 6 7.94 -1.10 -5.90
N LEU A 7 8.45 -0.16 -6.71
CA LEU A 7 7.64 0.98 -7.14
C LEU A 7 6.42 0.55 -7.95
N ARG A 8 6.55 -0.40 -8.87
CA ARG A 8 5.43 -0.92 -9.66
C ARG A 8 4.37 -1.58 -8.78
N GLN A 9 4.78 -2.31 -7.75
CA GLN A 9 3.84 -2.90 -6.79
C GLN A 9 3.13 -1.83 -5.96
N LEU A 10 3.83 -0.77 -5.56
CA LEU A 10 3.23 0.36 -4.87
C LEU A 10 2.21 1.10 -5.76
N GLU A 11 2.54 1.35 -7.03
CA GLU A 11 1.61 1.93 -8.00
C GLU A 11 0.37 1.04 -8.19
N ALA A 12 0.54 -0.28 -8.25
CA ALA A 12 -0.58 -1.21 -8.37
C ALA A 12 -1.50 -1.21 -7.14
N GLN A 13 -0.97 -0.99 -5.94
CA GLN A 13 -1.75 -0.97 -4.70
C GLN A 13 -2.37 0.40 -4.38
N LEU A 14 -1.65 1.49 -4.61
CA LEU A 14 -2.05 2.85 -4.26
C LEU A 14 -2.72 3.59 -5.42
N GLY A 15 -2.51 3.11 -6.65
CA GLY A 15 -3.04 3.67 -7.87
C GLY A 15 -2.10 4.69 -8.53
N TYR A 16 -2.29 4.82 -9.85
CA TYR A 16 -1.50 5.69 -10.73
C TYR A 16 -1.43 7.16 -10.26
N HIS A 17 -2.49 7.69 -9.65
CA HIS A 17 -2.52 9.08 -9.17
C HIS A 17 -1.51 9.37 -8.03
N GLN A 18 -1.17 8.36 -7.22
CA GLN A 18 -0.17 8.51 -6.15
C GLN A 18 1.25 8.29 -6.65
N LEU A 19 1.45 7.41 -7.62
CA LEU A 19 2.75 6.99 -8.13
C LEU A 19 2.69 6.80 -9.65
N PRO A 20 2.58 7.87 -10.46
CA PRO A 20 2.48 7.74 -11.91
C PRO A 20 3.85 7.37 -12.50
N LEU A 21 4.16 6.08 -12.60
CA LEU A 21 5.48 5.62 -13.01
C LEU A 21 5.66 5.74 -14.52
N ASN A 22 6.84 6.20 -14.94
CA ASN A 22 7.23 6.19 -16.34
C ASN A 22 7.75 4.79 -16.72
N PRO A 23 7.07 4.04 -17.61
CA PRO A 23 7.49 2.70 -17.99
C PRO A 23 8.84 2.69 -18.75
N ALA A 24 9.22 3.82 -19.35
CA ALA A 24 10.48 4.01 -20.06
C ALA A 24 11.59 4.63 -19.18
N ALA A 25 11.38 4.75 -17.86
CA ALA A 25 12.38 5.30 -16.95
C ALA A 25 13.64 4.43 -16.94
N SER A 26 14.78 5.04 -17.29
CA SER A 26 16.11 4.42 -17.18
C SER A 26 16.90 4.93 -15.97
N THR A 27 16.44 6.03 -15.35
CA THR A 27 17.11 6.66 -14.20
C THR A 27 16.09 7.15 -13.19
N ILE A 28 16.54 7.28 -11.93
CA ILE A 28 15.70 7.78 -10.82
C ILE A 28 15.13 9.18 -11.09
N LYS A 29 15.81 10.01 -11.89
CA LYS A 29 15.37 11.37 -12.20
C LYS A 29 14.09 11.41 -13.05
N ASN A 30 13.87 10.38 -13.86
CA ASN A 30 12.75 10.28 -14.79
C ASN A 30 11.77 9.18 -14.39
N ILE A 31 11.73 8.81 -13.10
CA ILE A 31 10.94 7.68 -12.60
C ILE A 31 9.43 7.93 -12.67
N PHE A 32 9.00 9.19 -12.61
CA PHE A 32 7.60 9.57 -12.73
C PHE A 32 7.31 10.15 -14.12
N GLU A 33 6.21 9.70 -14.72
CA GLU A 33 5.72 10.22 -16.01
C GLU A 33 5.07 11.59 -15.86
N SER A 34 4.32 11.77 -14.78
CA SER A 34 3.64 13.00 -14.42
C SER A 34 3.82 13.32 -12.93
N SER A 35 3.22 14.41 -12.45
CA SER A 35 3.35 14.76 -11.04
C SER A 35 2.48 13.85 -10.16
N PRO A 36 3.07 13.17 -9.15
CA PRO A 36 2.30 12.55 -8.08
C PRO A 36 1.42 13.56 -7.34
N LEU A 37 0.32 13.09 -6.72
CA LEU A 37 -0.59 13.93 -5.94
C LEU A 37 0.14 14.70 -4.83
N HIS A 38 1.01 14.02 -4.06
CA HIS A 38 1.91 14.65 -3.09
C HIS A 38 3.35 14.70 -3.61
N HIS A 39 3.56 15.45 -4.70
CA HIS A 39 4.81 15.48 -5.50
C HIS A 39 6.09 15.46 -4.66
N ASP A 40 6.26 16.44 -3.78
CA ASP A 40 7.51 16.60 -3.02
C ASP A 40 7.76 15.44 -2.07
N PHE A 41 6.71 14.93 -1.42
CA PHE A 41 6.81 13.80 -0.51
C PHE A 41 7.19 12.52 -1.26
N ILE A 42 6.46 12.20 -2.34
CA ILE A 42 6.66 10.96 -3.11
C ILE A 42 8.03 10.95 -3.78
N LYS A 43 8.48 12.09 -4.30
CA LYS A 43 9.81 12.23 -4.90
C LYS A 43 10.92 12.04 -3.87
N ARG A 44 10.79 12.67 -2.69
CA ARG A 44 11.73 12.48 -1.58
C ARG A 44 11.75 11.02 -1.12
N LEU A 45 10.58 10.39 -0.98
CA LEU A 45 10.47 8.99 -0.60
C LEU A 45 11.20 8.07 -1.59
N ALA A 46 10.92 8.18 -2.88
CA ALA A 46 11.59 7.36 -3.89
C ALA A 46 13.11 7.55 -3.86
N GLN A 47 13.59 8.78 -3.69
CA GLN A 47 15.02 9.08 -3.56
C GLN A 47 15.63 8.53 -2.26
N SER A 48 14.92 8.64 -1.14
CA SER A 48 15.36 8.10 0.15
C SER A 48 15.43 6.58 0.13
N ILE A 49 14.47 5.90 -0.49
CA ILE A 49 14.51 4.44 -0.67
C ILE A 49 15.68 4.06 -1.57
N TYR A 50 15.84 4.73 -2.70
CA TYR A 50 16.92 4.46 -3.66
C TYR A 50 18.31 4.62 -3.03
N THR A 51 18.53 5.71 -2.30
CA THR A 51 19.82 5.99 -1.64
C THR A 51 20.03 5.15 -0.39
N GLY A 52 18.99 4.92 0.41
CA GLY A 52 19.03 4.07 1.61
C GLY A 52 19.38 2.62 1.30
N ASN A 53 18.88 2.09 0.18
CA ASN A 53 19.23 0.76 -0.33
C ASN A 53 20.54 0.74 -1.14
N ARG A 54 21.24 1.87 -1.28
CA ARG A 54 22.49 2.01 -2.06
C ARG A 54 22.34 1.59 -3.52
N CYS A 55 21.16 1.79 -4.10
CA CYS A 55 20.93 1.49 -5.51
C CYS A 55 21.77 2.41 -6.40
N LEU A 56 22.42 1.83 -7.40
CA LEU A 56 23.11 2.50 -8.50
C LEU A 56 22.29 2.43 -9.79
N ARG A 57 21.39 1.45 -9.90
CA ARG A 57 20.46 1.24 -11.01
C ARG A 57 19.05 0.95 -10.48
N LEU A 58 18.05 1.15 -11.34
CA LEU A 58 16.65 0.86 -11.00
C LEU A 58 16.37 -0.64 -10.80
N THR A 59 17.25 -1.51 -11.32
CA THR A 59 17.17 -2.97 -11.21
C THR A 59 17.91 -3.51 -9.99
N ASP A 60 18.50 -2.65 -9.16
CA ASP A 60 19.19 -3.11 -7.96
C ASP A 60 18.18 -3.53 -6.90
N ASP A 61 18.56 -4.53 -6.10
CA ASP A 61 17.70 -5.06 -5.05
C ASP A 61 17.43 -4.03 -3.95
N VAL A 62 16.24 -4.17 -3.36
CA VAL A 62 15.82 -3.42 -2.18
C VAL A 62 15.49 -4.38 -1.05
N GLU A 63 15.87 -3.98 0.15
CA GLU A 63 15.62 -4.72 1.38
C GLU A 63 14.57 -4.01 2.23
N ARG A 64 13.87 -4.79 3.06
CA ARG A 64 12.81 -4.29 3.92
C ARG A 64 13.31 -3.21 4.88
N ALA A 65 14.33 -3.53 5.68
CA ALA A 65 14.85 -2.63 6.71
C ALA A 65 15.24 -1.24 6.18
N PRO A 66 16.16 -1.10 5.19
CA PRO A 66 16.53 0.22 4.65
C PRO A 66 15.36 0.96 3.98
N THR A 67 14.37 0.23 3.43
CA THR A 67 13.17 0.85 2.85
C THR A 67 12.27 1.47 3.92
N PHE A 68 12.08 0.80 5.06
CA PHE A 68 11.35 1.36 6.19
C PHE A 68 12.13 2.48 6.90
N ASP A 69 13.45 2.35 7.00
CA ASP A 69 14.32 3.40 7.54
C ASP A 69 14.28 4.67 6.69
N ALA A 70 14.09 4.54 5.37
CA ALA A 70 13.90 5.67 4.47
C ALA A 70 12.53 6.37 4.66
N LEU A 71 11.47 5.61 4.96
CA LEU A 71 10.13 6.16 5.19
C LEU A 71 10.00 6.84 6.56
N ALA A 72 10.60 6.26 7.60
CA ALA A 72 10.45 6.69 8.98
C ALA A 72 10.69 8.21 9.22
N PRO A 73 11.81 8.82 8.76
CA PRO A 73 12.05 10.25 9.00
C PRO A 73 11.04 11.13 8.26
N LEU A 74 10.63 10.76 7.04
CA LEU A 74 9.64 11.49 6.25
C LEU A 74 8.26 11.45 6.92
N ARG A 75 7.89 10.30 7.50
CA ARG A 75 6.66 10.15 8.29
C ARG A 75 6.69 11.04 9.54
N VAL A 76 7.79 11.05 10.29
CA VAL A 76 7.94 11.90 11.49
C VAL A 76 7.87 13.39 11.13
N GLU A 77 8.51 13.80 10.04
CA GLU A 77 8.46 15.18 9.55
C GLU A 77 7.04 15.60 9.20
N ALA A 78 6.32 14.78 8.41
CA ALA A 78 4.93 15.06 8.05
C ALA A 78 4.03 15.15 9.28
N LEU A 79 4.15 14.25 10.26
CA LEU A 79 3.30 14.25 11.46
C LEU A 79 3.58 15.43 12.40
N ARG A 80 4.80 15.99 12.39
CA ARG A 80 5.18 17.11 13.26
C ARG A 80 4.92 18.48 12.65
N HIS A 81 4.70 18.56 11.35
CA HIS A 81 4.52 19.84 10.68
C HIS A 81 3.12 20.42 10.95
N ALA A 82 3.05 21.69 11.37
CA ALA A 82 1.83 22.29 11.92
C ALA A 82 0.68 22.47 10.92
N ARG A 83 0.98 22.35 9.62
CA ARG A 83 0.03 22.53 8.50
C ARG A 83 0.02 21.34 7.56
N THR A 84 0.28 20.15 8.07
CA THR A 84 0.24 18.94 7.24
C THR A 84 -1.19 18.67 6.81
N ASP A 85 -1.33 18.41 5.52
CA ASP A 85 -2.57 18.00 4.90
C ASP A 85 -3.02 16.62 5.43
N VAL A 86 -4.30 16.47 5.75
CA VAL A 86 -4.88 15.22 6.23
C VAL A 86 -4.75 14.12 5.17
N ASP A 87 -4.89 14.48 3.89
CA ASP A 87 -4.75 13.54 2.79
C ASP A 87 -3.31 13.01 2.68
N LEU A 88 -2.31 13.86 2.96
CA LEU A 88 -0.92 13.43 3.02
C LEU A 88 -0.68 12.45 4.17
N VAL A 89 -1.22 12.72 5.36
CA VAL A 89 -1.10 11.79 6.49
C VAL A 89 -1.70 10.43 6.13
N ARG A 90 -2.89 10.44 5.51
CA ARG A 90 -3.54 9.22 5.05
C ARG A 90 -2.69 8.47 4.02
N ALA A 91 -2.14 9.17 3.02
CA ALA A 91 -1.27 8.58 2.01
C ALA A 91 -0.02 7.93 2.63
N ILE A 92 0.56 8.52 3.68
CA ILE A 92 1.71 7.95 4.40
C ILE A 92 1.35 6.64 5.12
N GLU A 93 0.18 6.57 5.75
CA GLU A 93 -0.29 5.34 6.38
C GLU A 93 -0.57 4.25 5.33
N GLU A 94 -1.25 4.61 4.24
CA GLU A 94 -1.53 3.69 3.12
C GLU A 94 -0.22 3.18 2.49
N LEU A 95 0.79 4.03 2.31
CA LEU A 95 2.14 3.64 1.89
C LEU A 95 2.78 2.65 2.87
N GLY A 96 2.70 2.91 4.18
CA GLY A 96 3.25 2.02 5.20
C GLY A 96 2.59 0.63 5.21
N VAL A 97 1.27 0.57 5.00
CA VAL A 97 0.52 -0.68 4.86
C VAL A 97 0.92 -1.39 3.57
N ALA A 98 1.01 -0.68 2.45
CA ALA A 98 1.40 -1.24 1.16
C ALA A 98 2.81 -1.84 1.21
N LEU A 99 3.78 -1.10 1.76
CA LEU A 99 5.14 -1.61 1.97
C LEU A 99 5.16 -2.86 2.84
N ASN A 100 4.44 -2.88 3.96
CA ASN A 100 4.37 -4.07 4.81
C ASN A 100 3.74 -5.26 4.08
N THR A 101 2.75 -5.01 3.23
CA THR A 101 2.10 -6.07 2.43
C THR A 101 3.07 -6.63 1.39
N ILE A 102 3.77 -5.76 0.66
CA ILE A 102 4.73 -6.13 -0.39
C ILE A 102 5.88 -6.96 0.20
N PHE A 103 6.50 -6.48 1.28
CA PHE A 103 7.60 -7.22 1.92
C PHE A 103 7.10 -8.43 2.74
N GLY A 104 5.93 -8.34 3.37
CA GLY A 104 5.35 -9.42 4.17
C GLY A 104 4.85 -10.61 3.35
N ALA A 105 4.42 -10.37 2.10
CA ALA A 105 4.12 -11.45 1.15
C ALA A 105 5.36 -12.30 0.81
N SER A 106 6.57 -11.76 1.01
CA SER A 106 7.82 -12.48 0.78
C SER A 106 8.27 -13.36 1.96
N ASP A 107 7.77 -13.08 3.18
CA ASP A 107 8.10 -13.82 4.42
C ASP A 107 6.99 -14.80 4.84
N ALA A 108 5.81 -14.75 4.22
CA ALA A 108 4.73 -15.65 4.55
C ALA A 108 5.03 -17.07 4.00
N PRO A 109 5.21 -18.10 4.86
CA PRO A 109 5.02 -19.47 4.38
C PRO A 109 3.61 -19.56 3.78
N PRO A 110 3.39 -20.37 2.73
CA PRO A 110 2.06 -20.50 2.15
C PRO A 110 1.09 -20.87 3.28
N LEU A 111 0.17 -19.94 3.58
CA LEU A 111 -0.89 -20.20 4.53
C LEU A 111 -1.70 -21.34 3.91
N GLU A 112 -1.60 -22.54 4.48
CA GLU A 112 -2.60 -23.58 4.27
C GLU A 112 -3.95 -22.92 4.51
N GLN A 113 -4.70 -22.72 3.42
CA GLN A 113 -6.04 -22.18 3.50
C GLN A 113 -6.81 -23.16 4.39
N PRO A 114 -7.35 -22.74 5.54
CA PRO A 114 -8.21 -23.62 6.31
C PRO A 114 -9.35 -24.03 5.38
N ALA A 115 -9.63 -25.33 5.31
CA ALA A 115 -10.67 -25.88 4.48
C ALA A 115 -11.93 -25.02 4.64
N THR A 116 -12.43 -24.47 3.52
CA THR A 116 -13.67 -23.70 3.49
C THR A 116 -14.76 -24.57 4.08
N GLU A 117 -15.14 -24.30 5.32
CA GLU A 117 -16.36 -24.89 5.89
C GLU A 117 -17.51 -24.46 4.97
N PRO A 118 -18.27 -25.40 4.39
CA PRO A 118 -19.36 -25.04 3.49
C PRO A 118 -20.33 -24.17 4.27
N GLY A 119 -20.59 -22.97 3.75
CA GLY A 119 -21.46 -21.98 4.39
C GLY A 119 -22.78 -22.62 4.85
N GLN A 120 -23.09 -22.50 6.13
CA GLN A 120 -24.29 -23.08 6.69
C GLN A 120 -25.51 -22.28 6.26
N VAL A 121 -26.44 -22.93 5.56
CA VAL A 121 -27.74 -22.34 5.23
C VAL A 121 -28.61 -22.32 6.48
N ILE A 122 -28.86 -21.13 7.02
CA ILE A 122 -29.78 -20.94 8.16
C ILE A 122 -31.21 -20.92 7.63
N ASP A 123 -32.06 -21.81 8.12
CA ASP A 123 -33.49 -21.81 7.80
C ASP A 123 -34.19 -20.62 8.46
N ILE A 124 -34.62 -19.66 7.63
CA ILE A 124 -35.34 -18.44 8.05
C ILE A 124 -36.87 -18.63 8.10
N THR A 125 -37.37 -19.81 7.73
CA THR A 125 -38.81 -20.15 7.77
C THR A 125 -39.48 -19.90 9.14
N PRO A 126 -38.87 -20.18 10.31
CA PRO A 126 -39.52 -19.91 11.60
C PRO A 126 -39.74 -18.41 11.88
N PHE A 127 -38.89 -17.52 11.34
CA PHE A 127 -39.03 -16.07 11.55
C PHE A 127 -40.17 -15.45 10.72
N ARG A 128 -40.54 -16.07 9.59
CA ARG A 128 -41.64 -15.58 8.73
C ARG A 128 -43.03 -15.88 9.32
N ARG A 129 -43.18 -16.95 10.10
CA ARG A 129 -44.49 -17.30 10.73
C ARG A 129 -44.91 -16.31 11.81
N ARG A 130 -43.97 -15.81 12.62
CA ARG A 130 -44.27 -14.85 13.70
C ARG A 130 -44.76 -13.50 13.22
N ARG A 131 -44.41 -13.08 11.99
CA ARG A 131 -44.80 -11.77 11.45
C ARG A 131 -46.24 -11.74 10.94
N ARG A 132 -46.81 -12.88 10.49
CA ARG A 132 -48.20 -12.93 9.98
C ARG A 132 -49.26 -12.91 11.09
N LEU A 133 -48.92 -13.41 12.28
CA LEU A 133 -49.84 -13.40 13.44
C LEU A 133 -49.97 -12.02 14.11
N ARG A 134 -49.15 -11.04 13.73
CA ARG A 134 -49.21 -9.67 14.28
C ARG A 134 -49.95 -8.66 13.40
N PHE A 135 -50.35 -9.04 12.18
CA PHE A 135 -51.06 -8.17 11.23
C PHE A 135 -52.52 -8.59 11.00
N SER A 136 -53.06 -9.45 11.86
CA SER A 136 -54.50 -9.79 11.89
C SER A 136 -55.07 -9.46 13.27
N ALA A 137 -55.22 -8.15 13.52
CA ALA A 137 -56.07 -7.56 14.55
C ALA A 137 -56.56 -6.21 14.00
#